data_AF-A0A6N9UCI8-F1
#
_entry.id   AF-A0A6N9UCI8-F1
#
_cell.length_a   1.000
_cell.length_b   1.000
_cell.length_c   1.000
_cell.angle_alpha   90.00
_cell.angle_beta   90.00
_cell.angle_gamma   90.00
#
_symmetry.space_group_name_H-M   'P 1'
#
loop_
_entity.id
_entity.type
_entity.pdbx_description
1 polymer ?
#
loop_
_entity_poly.entity_id
_entity_poly.type
_entity_poly.pdbx_seq_one_letter_code
_entity_poly.pdbx_strand_id
1 'polypeptide(L)'
;MKARFRPWAGRARGHTPRVRGAVSVAVALALLGGTTQGAAAAPAERRDSAPTAVTLPAGQLDPAPVPPPAVSELDRLSADRDRQLVEDFAEFDEEEEVREAAREALESTDPNAIRDFLEHGEAEARQRAMDRKNAVDTANRAEIEAMRGTGGPFFNQEVERVLAGTAKDRADFLAFGAEIARQRDEAEEQNEKQRAEENRKRVEMLASVGGPEVKKAAQAALATGDDKVISEFLEKGYQIAAEKDSADQEAHERAQKEALEAAAKLRELAEKTARAGEARAKLITAHGSAVQALKKSSNAMSAAAAQSRQADRMLAADRAGKQLSDYSAVRAEVTRQVALADEAAKAAEVAAGQAEVQAEVLVETGLTHGVRWAEVAQGISAAADAAVKAATTAQHAVDATAADAAALDAQNSAEAHAEQALKWRENAEEHAEAAARTAAAAQQQADVAA
;
A
#
# COMPACT_ATOMS: atom_id res chain seq x y z
N MET A 1 16.96 47.57 -17.83
CA MET A 1 15.84 47.59 -18.79
C MET A 1 14.78 46.62 -18.28
N LYS A 2 13.62 47.15 -17.83
CA LYS A 2 12.52 46.39 -17.21
C LYS A 2 11.49 46.07 -18.29
N ALA A 3 11.33 44.80 -18.66
CA ALA A 3 10.27 44.36 -19.57
C ALA A 3 9.11 43.78 -18.76
N ARG A 4 8.00 44.52 -18.79
CA ARG A 4 6.70 44.19 -18.20
C ARG A 4 5.98 43.22 -19.15
N PHE A 5 5.60 42.04 -18.66
CA PHE A 5 4.64 41.18 -19.35
C PHE A 5 3.27 41.32 -18.66
N ARG A 6 2.27 41.77 -19.43
CA ARG A 6 0.86 41.84 -19.02
C ARG A 6 0.16 40.53 -19.41
N PRO A 7 -0.67 39.92 -18.55
CA PRO A 7 -1.50 38.78 -18.92
C PRO A 7 -2.83 39.24 -19.53
N TRP A 8 -3.27 38.52 -20.56
CA TRP A 8 -4.53 38.72 -21.26
C TRP A 8 -5.65 37.89 -20.59
N ALA A 9 -6.75 38.56 -20.28
CA ALA A 9 -7.96 37.98 -19.70
C ALA A 9 -8.90 37.41 -20.78
N GLY A 10 -9.34 36.17 -20.61
CA GLY A 10 -10.46 35.55 -21.32
C GLY A 10 -11.44 34.96 -20.30
N ARG A 11 -12.69 35.42 -20.35
CA ARG A 11 -13.73 35.28 -19.33
C ARG A 11 -14.70 34.13 -19.67
N ALA A 12 -14.91 33.27 -18.68
CA ALA A 12 -16.16 32.63 -18.22
C ALA A 12 -17.14 31.94 -19.19
N ARG A 13 -17.46 30.69 -18.84
CA ARG A 13 -18.78 30.07 -18.51
C ARG A 13 -18.44 28.62 -18.12
N GLY A 14 -18.52 28.14 -16.88
CA GLY A 14 -19.55 28.29 -15.86
C GLY A 14 -20.54 27.13 -16.03
N HIS A 15 -20.48 26.11 -15.15
CA HIS A 15 -21.63 25.41 -14.52
C HIS A 15 -21.11 24.22 -13.68
N THR A 16 -21.03 24.45 -12.36
CA THR A 16 -20.99 23.43 -11.31
C THR A 16 -22.42 23.15 -10.83
N PRO A 17 -22.76 21.92 -10.43
CA PRO A 17 -23.77 21.72 -9.41
C PRO A 17 -23.15 21.38 -8.05
N ARG A 18 -23.75 22.02 -7.04
CA ARG A 18 -23.45 21.96 -5.61
C ARG A 18 -23.86 20.64 -4.97
N VAL A 19 -23.09 20.31 -3.95
CA VAL A 19 -23.40 19.46 -2.79
C VAL A 19 -24.73 19.82 -2.14
N ARG A 20 -25.52 18.82 -1.75
CA ARG A 20 -26.41 18.87 -0.57
C ARG A 20 -26.39 17.52 0.14
N GLY A 21 -25.85 17.52 1.35
CA GLY A 21 -26.09 16.46 2.32
C GLY A 21 -27.44 16.65 3.02
N ALA A 22 -27.94 15.57 3.60
CA ALA A 22 -28.88 15.61 4.72
C ALA A 22 -28.63 14.37 5.58
N VAL A 23 -28.05 14.63 6.74
CA VAL A 23 -28.01 13.78 7.92
C VAL A 23 -29.40 13.85 8.56
N SER A 24 -30.02 12.71 8.84
CA SER A 24 -31.21 12.64 9.72
C SER A 24 -30.86 11.85 10.96
N VAL A 25 -30.69 12.59 12.05
CA VAL A 25 -30.70 12.14 13.44
C VAL A 25 -32.16 11.91 13.85
N ALA A 26 -32.47 10.73 14.40
CA ALA A 26 -33.66 10.52 15.21
C ALA A 26 -33.22 10.09 16.61
N VAL A 27 -33.37 11.05 17.53
CA VAL A 27 -33.27 10.88 18.98
C VAL A 27 -34.57 10.23 19.47
N ALA A 28 -34.45 9.17 20.27
CA ALA A 28 -35.45 8.78 21.24
C ALA A 28 -34.72 8.41 22.56
N LEU A 29 -34.49 9.42 23.40
CA LEU A 29 -34.58 9.28 24.86
C LEU A 29 -36.07 9.02 25.20
N ALA A 30 -36.48 8.30 26.25
CA ALA A 30 -35.93 8.24 27.59
C ALA A 30 -36.69 7.17 28.41
N LEU A 31 -35.99 6.57 29.40
CA LEU A 31 -36.40 6.42 30.82
C LEU A 31 -37.59 5.48 31.12
N LEU A 32 -37.67 4.69 32.20
CA LEU A 32 -37.04 4.50 33.50
C LEU A 32 -37.19 2.99 33.81
N GLY A 33 -36.29 2.30 34.49
CA GLY A 33 -35.93 2.50 35.90
C GLY A 33 -35.99 1.15 36.60
N GLY A 34 -34.91 0.38 36.52
CA GLY A 34 -34.71 -0.81 37.34
C GLY A 34 -33.85 -0.44 38.53
N THR A 35 -34.45 -0.37 39.73
CA THR A 35 -33.73 -0.15 40.98
C THR A 35 -33.93 -1.35 41.91
N THR A 36 -32.79 -1.90 42.34
CA THR A 36 -32.43 -2.33 43.71
C THR A 36 -33.31 -3.42 44.36
N GLN A 37 -32.75 -4.60 44.59
CA GLN A 37 -31.95 -4.98 45.78
C GLN A 37 -32.84 -5.53 46.91
N GLY A 38 -32.50 -6.74 47.38
CA GLY A 38 -32.51 -7.03 48.80
C GLY A 38 -33.61 -7.92 49.34
N ALA A 39 -33.20 -9.17 49.58
CA ALA A 39 -33.23 -9.82 50.90
C ALA A 39 -34.53 -10.45 51.45
N ALA A 40 -34.26 -11.52 52.20
CA ALA A 40 -34.99 -12.12 53.32
C ALA A 40 -36.28 -12.87 52.98
N ALA A 41 -36.31 -14.20 53.16
CA ALA A 41 -36.32 -14.93 54.43
C ALA A 41 -37.66 -14.78 55.17
N ALA A 42 -38.20 -15.96 55.49
CA ALA A 42 -39.51 -16.22 56.07
C ALA A 42 -39.79 -15.42 57.36
N PRO A 43 -41.05 -15.04 57.62
CA PRO A 43 -41.45 -14.64 58.95
C PRO A 43 -41.80 -15.89 59.78
N ALA A 44 -41.05 -16.06 60.87
CA ALA A 44 -41.50 -16.77 62.05
C ALA A 44 -42.56 -15.92 62.77
N GLU A 45 -43.64 -16.56 63.19
CA GLU A 45 -44.68 -15.96 64.01
C GLU A 45 -44.14 -15.58 65.40
N ARG A 46 -44.59 -14.43 65.90
CA ARG A 46 -44.36 -13.95 67.26
C ARG A 46 -45.71 -13.70 67.94
N ARG A 47 -45.79 -14.25 69.16
CA ARG A 47 -46.43 -13.71 70.38
C ARG A 47 -47.95 -13.65 70.42
N ASP A 48 -48.50 -14.25 71.47
CA ASP A 48 -49.14 -13.55 72.59
C ASP A 48 -49.57 -14.61 73.62
N SER A 49 -49.19 -14.55 74.89
CA SER A 49 -49.45 -13.59 75.98
C SER A 49 -50.23 -14.33 77.08
N ALA A 50 -49.84 -14.06 78.32
CA ALA A 50 -50.24 -14.72 79.56
C ALA A 50 -51.68 -14.32 80.01
N PRO A 51 -52.00 -14.32 81.33
CA PRO A 51 -52.39 -15.41 82.22
C PRO A 51 -53.83 -15.21 82.77
N THR A 52 -54.42 -16.18 83.47
CA THR A 52 -55.17 -15.86 84.72
C THR A 52 -55.46 -17.09 85.58
N ALA A 53 -55.29 -16.88 86.88
CA ALA A 53 -55.53 -17.79 87.98
C ALA A 53 -57.03 -17.90 88.34
N VAL A 54 -57.43 -19.03 88.92
CA VAL A 54 -58.47 -19.11 89.95
C VAL A 54 -58.08 -20.15 90.98
N THR A 55 -58.19 -19.76 92.25
CA THR A 55 -57.75 -20.49 93.44
C THR A 55 -58.94 -21.05 94.23
N LEU A 56 -58.70 -22.16 94.95
CA LEU A 56 -59.29 -22.65 96.23
C LEU A 56 -60.44 -23.68 96.22
N PRO A 57 -60.61 -24.49 97.31
CA PRO A 57 -59.69 -24.82 98.42
C PRO A 57 -59.66 -26.31 98.91
N ALA A 58 -58.65 -26.58 99.76
CA ALA A 58 -58.60 -27.41 100.98
C ALA A 58 -59.09 -28.88 101.02
N GLY A 59 -58.20 -29.76 101.48
CA GLY A 59 -58.52 -31.09 102.02
C GLY A 59 -57.27 -31.80 102.57
N GLN A 60 -57.06 -31.70 103.88
CA GLN A 60 -55.94 -32.26 104.65
C GLN A 60 -56.26 -33.67 105.14
N LEU A 61 -55.41 -34.67 104.88
CA LEU A 61 -55.30 -35.94 105.64
C LEU A 61 -53.94 -36.64 105.34
N ASP A 62 -53.01 -36.66 106.31
CA ASP A 62 -51.96 -37.69 106.45
C ASP A 62 -52.60 -38.96 107.08
N PRO A 63 -52.15 -40.22 106.84
CA PRO A 63 -50.79 -40.66 107.22
C PRO A 63 -50.15 -41.89 106.50
N ALA A 64 -48.85 -42.10 106.79
CA ALA A 64 -48.16 -43.37 107.13
C ALA A 64 -46.87 -43.67 106.31
N PRO A 65 -45.78 -44.17 106.95
CA PRO A 65 -44.48 -44.36 106.31
C PRO A 65 -44.37 -45.71 105.59
N VAL A 66 -43.88 -45.68 104.35
CA VAL A 66 -43.57 -46.86 103.53
C VAL A 66 -42.04 -46.99 103.42
N PRO A 67 -41.43 -48.17 103.64
CA PRO A 67 -39.98 -48.37 103.47
C PRO A 67 -39.57 -48.29 101.98
N PRO A 68 -38.29 -47.96 101.67
CA PRO A 68 -37.85 -47.71 100.31
C PRO A 68 -37.90 -49.00 99.45
N PRO A 69 -38.29 -48.92 98.17
CA PRO A 69 -38.28 -50.07 97.29
C PRO A 69 -36.84 -50.50 96.96
N ALA A 70 -36.63 -51.81 96.82
CA ALA A 70 -35.39 -52.37 96.31
C ALA A 70 -35.19 -51.95 94.84
N VAL A 71 -34.01 -51.47 94.49
CA VAL A 71 -33.58 -51.17 93.11
C VAL A 71 -33.78 -52.40 92.23
N SER A 72 -34.47 -52.25 91.11
CA SER A 72 -34.73 -53.33 90.16
C SER A 72 -33.47 -53.68 89.36
N GLU A 73 -33.38 -54.88 88.78
CA GLU A 73 -32.28 -55.22 87.85
C GLU A 73 -32.23 -54.26 86.64
N LEU A 74 -33.37 -53.69 86.26
CA LEU A 74 -33.47 -52.67 85.20
C LEU A 74 -32.74 -51.37 85.58
N ASP A 75 -32.79 -50.98 86.86
CA ASP A 75 -32.14 -49.75 87.35
C ASP A 75 -30.62 -49.89 87.36
N ARG A 76 -30.08 -51.09 87.61
CA ARG A 76 -28.64 -51.36 87.52
C ARG A 76 -28.14 -51.35 86.09
N LEU A 77 -28.87 -51.98 85.17
CA LEU A 77 -28.57 -51.95 83.73
C LEU A 77 -28.64 -50.53 83.16
N SER A 78 -29.57 -49.69 83.64
CA SER A 78 -29.62 -48.26 83.28
C SER A 78 -28.40 -47.53 83.80
N ALA A 79 -28.02 -47.71 85.08
CA ALA A 79 -26.87 -47.05 85.66
C ALA A 79 -25.53 -47.43 84.99
N ASP A 80 -25.36 -48.70 84.59
CA ASP A 80 -24.18 -49.17 83.87
C ASP A 80 -24.11 -48.57 82.45
N ARG A 81 -25.25 -48.46 81.75
CA ARG A 81 -25.34 -47.81 80.44
C ARG A 81 -25.08 -46.30 80.55
N ASP A 82 -25.64 -45.66 81.56
CA ASP A 82 -25.49 -44.22 81.79
C ASP A 82 -24.02 -43.89 82.14
N ARG A 83 -23.32 -44.76 82.90
CA ARG A 83 -21.87 -44.66 83.12
C ARG A 83 -21.07 -44.82 81.82
N GLN A 84 -21.41 -45.82 81.00
CA GLN A 84 -20.74 -46.04 79.71
C GLN A 84 -20.91 -44.84 78.77
N LEU A 85 -22.08 -44.18 78.77
CA LEU A 85 -22.33 -42.98 77.97
C LEU A 85 -21.46 -41.79 78.42
N VAL A 86 -21.26 -41.62 79.73
CA VAL A 86 -20.37 -40.58 80.26
C VAL A 86 -18.89 -40.90 79.99
N GLU A 87 -18.49 -42.17 79.99
CA GLU A 87 -17.15 -42.60 79.54
C GLU A 87 -16.91 -42.26 78.07
N ASP A 88 -17.88 -42.51 77.19
CA ASP A 88 -17.80 -42.13 75.77
C ASP A 88 -17.65 -40.60 75.60
N PHE A 89 -18.40 -39.80 76.38
CA PHE A 89 -18.25 -38.35 76.39
C PHE A 89 -16.90 -37.89 76.94
N ALA A 90 -16.32 -38.59 77.92
CA ALA A 90 -15.02 -38.25 78.50
C ALA A 90 -13.83 -38.51 77.55
N GLU A 91 -13.95 -39.53 76.70
CA GLU A 91 -12.87 -39.97 75.79
C GLU A 91 -13.00 -39.36 74.38
N PHE A 92 -14.20 -39.23 73.83
CA PHE A 92 -14.42 -38.95 72.41
C PHE A 92 -15.15 -37.64 72.07
N ASP A 93 -15.60 -36.84 73.05
CA ASP A 93 -16.28 -35.58 72.73
C ASP A 93 -15.32 -34.53 72.13
N GLU A 94 -15.79 -33.82 71.11
CA GLU A 94 -15.02 -32.79 70.38
C GLU A 94 -14.74 -31.56 71.26
N GLU A 95 -15.60 -31.28 72.24
CA GLU A 95 -15.48 -30.15 73.16
C GLU A 95 -14.72 -30.58 74.42
N GLU A 96 -13.64 -29.87 74.73
CA GLU A 96 -12.81 -30.14 75.90
C GLU A 96 -13.60 -29.98 77.22
N GLU A 97 -14.55 -29.05 77.25
CA GLU A 97 -15.40 -28.74 78.41
C GLU A 97 -16.34 -29.88 78.77
N VAL A 98 -16.82 -30.61 77.76
CA VAL A 98 -17.71 -31.77 77.93
C VAL A 98 -16.89 -32.96 78.40
N ARG A 99 -15.68 -33.15 77.86
CA ARG A 99 -14.75 -34.19 78.33
C ARG A 99 -14.35 -33.98 79.79
N GLU A 100 -14.04 -32.75 80.18
CA GLU A 100 -13.67 -32.42 81.56
C GLU A 100 -14.83 -32.63 82.53
N ALA A 101 -16.04 -32.16 82.20
CA ALA A 101 -17.23 -32.34 83.04
C ALA A 101 -17.66 -33.82 83.14
N ALA A 102 -17.48 -34.61 82.07
CA ALA A 102 -17.74 -36.05 82.07
C ALA A 102 -16.75 -36.82 82.96
N ARG A 103 -15.45 -36.47 82.92
CA ARG A 103 -14.44 -37.04 83.83
C ARG A 103 -14.73 -36.71 85.29
N GLU A 104 -15.09 -35.45 85.57
CA GLU A 104 -15.46 -35.01 86.92
C GLU A 104 -16.67 -35.78 87.47
N ALA A 105 -17.67 -36.08 86.63
CA ALA A 105 -18.82 -36.89 86.99
C ALA A 105 -18.48 -38.37 87.26
N LEU A 106 -17.51 -38.95 86.53
CA LEU A 106 -17.03 -40.32 86.72
C LEU A 106 -16.13 -40.48 87.97
N GLU A 107 -15.38 -39.43 88.31
CA GLU A 107 -14.51 -39.38 89.49
C GLU A 107 -15.26 -39.05 90.79
N SER A 108 -16.50 -38.55 90.69
CA SER A 108 -17.33 -38.19 91.85
C SER A 108 -17.80 -39.41 92.64
N THR A 109 -17.79 -39.29 93.97
CA THR A 109 -18.28 -40.31 94.92
C THR A 109 -19.79 -40.26 95.16
N ASP A 110 -20.51 -39.32 94.54
CA ASP A 110 -21.97 -39.17 94.68
C ASP A 110 -22.73 -40.18 93.79
N PRO A 111 -23.64 -41.01 94.34
CA PRO A 111 -24.47 -41.93 93.56
C PRO A 111 -25.30 -41.29 92.43
N ASN A 112 -25.55 -39.97 92.47
CA ASN A 112 -26.30 -39.25 91.45
C ASN A 112 -25.43 -38.49 90.44
N ALA A 113 -24.11 -38.39 90.61
CA ALA A 113 -23.27 -37.52 89.78
C ALA A 113 -23.31 -37.83 88.27
N ILE A 114 -23.39 -39.10 87.91
CA ILE A 114 -23.54 -39.54 86.51
C ILE A 114 -24.89 -39.11 85.94
N ARG A 115 -25.96 -39.21 86.75
CA ARG A 115 -27.30 -38.80 86.33
C ARG A 115 -27.43 -37.28 86.26
N ASP A 116 -26.86 -36.55 87.20
CA ASP A 116 -26.86 -35.09 87.22
C ASP A 116 -26.05 -34.50 86.06
N PHE A 117 -24.94 -35.17 85.67
CA PHE A 117 -24.20 -34.82 84.47
C PHE A 117 -25.05 -35.04 83.21
N LEU A 118 -25.74 -36.17 83.08
CA LEU A 118 -26.59 -36.44 81.92
C LEU A 118 -27.84 -35.53 81.87
N GLU A 119 -28.39 -35.12 83.01
CA GLU A 119 -29.57 -34.26 83.05
C GLU A 119 -29.25 -32.77 82.86
N HIS A 120 -28.12 -32.30 83.40
CA HIS A 120 -27.78 -30.86 83.41
C HIS A 120 -26.31 -30.60 83.05
N GLY A 121 -25.36 -31.40 83.52
CA GLY A 121 -23.93 -31.16 83.35
C GLY A 121 -23.44 -31.19 81.89
N GLU A 122 -23.99 -32.05 81.03
CA GLU A 122 -23.68 -32.08 79.60
C GLU A 122 -24.14 -30.77 78.92
N ALA A 123 -25.36 -30.35 79.19
CA ALA A 123 -25.92 -29.12 78.65
C ALA A 123 -25.14 -27.87 79.14
N GLU A 124 -24.76 -27.83 80.42
CA GLU A 124 -23.94 -26.76 80.98
C GLU A 124 -22.51 -26.76 80.42
N ALA A 125 -21.88 -27.92 80.22
CA ALA A 125 -20.57 -28.04 79.61
C ALA A 125 -20.56 -27.62 78.13
N ARG A 126 -21.57 -28.05 77.36
CA ARG A 126 -21.77 -27.58 75.97
C ARG A 126 -22.04 -26.07 75.92
N GLN A 127 -22.81 -25.52 76.87
CA GLN A 127 -23.03 -24.08 76.94
C GLN A 127 -21.73 -23.33 77.23
N ARG A 128 -20.90 -23.83 78.15
CA ARG A 128 -19.56 -23.26 78.42
C ARG A 128 -18.64 -23.33 77.18
N ALA A 129 -18.70 -24.42 76.42
CA ALA A 129 -17.98 -24.56 75.15
C ALA A 129 -18.45 -23.53 74.11
N MET A 130 -19.77 -23.36 73.96
CA MET A 130 -20.36 -22.35 73.09
C MET A 130 -19.97 -20.93 73.51
N ASP A 131 -20.01 -20.61 74.80
CA ASP A 131 -19.66 -19.28 75.32
C ASP A 131 -18.18 -18.98 75.08
N ARG A 132 -17.29 -19.96 75.27
CA ARG A 132 -15.86 -19.85 74.91
C ARG A 132 -15.68 -19.59 73.42
N LYS A 133 -16.33 -20.39 72.55
CA LYS A 133 -16.26 -20.23 71.10
C LYS A 133 -16.78 -18.86 70.65
N ASN A 134 -17.87 -18.38 71.24
CA ASN A 134 -18.42 -17.05 70.98
C ASN A 134 -17.50 -15.92 71.45
N ALA A 135 -16.83 -16.08 72.61
CA ALA A 135 -15.86 -15.13 73.11
C ALA A 135 -14.62 -15.06 72.20
N VAL A 136 -14.09 -16.21 71.78
CA VAL A 136 -12.98 -16.31 70.81
C VAL A 136 -13.40 -15.70 69.47
N ASP A 137 -14.61 -15.98 68.99
CA ASP A 137 -15.13 -15.42 67.75
C ASP A 137 -15.26 -13.89 67.80
N THR A 138 -15.70 -13.35 68.93
CA THR A 138 -15.82 -11.90 69.15
C THR A 138 -14.44 -11.24 69.16
N ALA A 139 -13.46 -11.86 69.81
CA ALA A 139 -12.07 -11.39 69.80
C ALA A 139 -11.48 -11.45 68.38
N ASN A 140 -11.65 -12.56 67.67
CA ASN A 140 -11.20 -12.73 66.29
C ASN A 140 -11.84 -11.69 65.35
N ARG A 141 -13.14 -11.42 65.51
CA ARG A 141 -13.82 -10.39 64.73
C ARG A 141 -13.23 -9.01 64.99
N ALA A 142 -13.01 -8.64 66.24
CA ALA A 142 -12.40 -7.35 66.60
C ALA A 142 -10.98 -7.20 66.03
N GLU A 143 -10.19 -8.28 66.07
CA GLU A 143 -8.85 -8.30 65.49
C GLU A 143 -8.87 -8.13 63.97
N ILE A 144 -9.76 -8.82 63.26
CA ILE A 144 -9.90 -8.71 61.79
C ILE A 144 -10.45 -7.32 61.39
N GLU A 145 -11.39 -6.76 62.15
CA GLU A 145 -11.89 -5.39 61.92
C GLU A 145 -10.76 -4.36 62.03
N ALA A 146 -9.83 -4.53 62.98
CA ALA A 146 -8.67 -3.66 63.13
C ALA A 146 -7.67 -3.77 61.96
N MET A 147 -7.69 -4.87 61.21
CA MET A 147 -6.84 -5.07 60.03
C MET A 147 -7.41 -4.42 58.77
N ARG A 148 -8.65 -3.93 58.78
CA ARG A 148 -9.27 -3.28 57.61
C ARG A 148 -8.44 -2.08 57.14
N GLY A 149 -8.10 -2.07 55.85
CA GLY A 149 -7.33 -0.98 55.23
C GLY A 149 -5.82 -1.02 55.49
N THR A 150 -5.31 -2.06 56.15
CA THR A 150 -3.87 -2.21 56.45
C THR A 150 -3.09 -2.95 55.36
N GLY A 151 -3.79 -3.64 54.44
CA GLY A 151 -3.20 -4.38 53.33
C GLY A 151 -3.62 -3.85 51.96
N GLY A 152 -3.26 -4.59 50.91
CA GLY A 152 -3.61 -4.28 49.53
C GLY A 152 -5.05 -4.66 49.16
N PRO A 153 -5.40 -4.55 47.87
CA PRO A 153 -6.76 -4.80 47.39
C PRO A 153 -7.28 -6.20 47.71
N PHE A 154 -6.48 -7.25 47.53
CA PHE A 154 -6.88 -8.63 47.81
C PHE A 154 -7.01 -8.86 49.32
N PHE A 155 -6.08 -8.34 50.12
CA PHE A 155 -6.17 -8.42 51.59
C PHE A 155 -7.45 -7.77 52.13
N ASN A 156 -7.76 -6.54 51.68
CA ASN A 156 -8.96 -5.85 52.15
C ASN A 156 -10.25 -6.53 51.69
N GLN A 157 -10.27 -7.09 50.47
CA GLN A 157 -11.40 -7.87 49.99
C GLN A 157 -11.61 -9.14 50.82
N GLU A 158 -10.54 -9.83 51.20
CA GLU A 158 -10.59 -11.01 52.07
C GLU A 158 -11.01 -10.68 53.50
N VAL A 159 -10.54 -9.56 54.05
CA VAL A 159 -11.02 -9.03 55.34
C VAL A 159 -12.54 -8.82 55.32
N GLU A 160 -13.09 -8.14 54.29
CA GLU A 160 -14.55 -7.97 54.19
C GLU A 160 -15.30 -9.30 54.04
N ARG A 161 -14.76 -10.23 53.25
CA ARG A 161 -15.37 -11.56 53.06
C ARG A 161 -15.46 -12.33 54.38
N VAL A 162 -14.39 -12.31 55.16
CA VAL A 162 -14.25 -13.07 56.41
C VAL A 162 -15.08 -12.44 57.54
N LEU A 163 -15.19 -11.10 57.59
CA LEU A 163 -16.08 -10.41 58.53
C LEU A 163 -17.56 -10.75 58.27
N ALA A 164 -17.95 -10.93 57.00
CA ALA A 164 -19.27 -11.40 56.61
C ALA A 164 -19.47 -12.94 56.75
N GLY A 165 -18.39 -13.68 57.03
CA GLY A 165 -18.36 -15.14 57.05
C GLY A 165 -18.63 -15.79 58.41
N THR A 166 -18.29 -17.07 58.53
CA THR A 166 -18.47 -17.88 59.74
C THR A 166 -17.34 -17.68 60.76
N ALA A 167 -17.52 -18.17 61.98
CA ALA A 167 -16.47 -18.17 63.01
C ALA A 167 -15.22 -18.96 62.59
N LYS A 168 -15.42 -20.03 61.83
CA LYS A 168 -14.33 -20.82 61.25
C LYS A 168 -13.55 -20.03 60.20
N ASP A 169 -14.23 -19.29 59.32
CA ASP A 169 -13.56 -18.43 58.33
C ASP A 169 -12.68 -17.36 58.98
N ARG A 170 -13.13 -16.80 60.12
CA ARG A 170 -12.36 -15.83 60.91
C ARG A 170 -11.12 -16.45 61.55
N ALA A 171 -11.25 -17.62 62.15
CA ALA A 171 -10.12 -18.35 62.73
C ALA A 171 -9.10 -18.77 61.66
N ASP A 172 -9.56 -19.31 60.55
CA ASP A 172 -8.70 -19.76 59.43
C ASP A 172 -7.99 -18.58 58.75
N PHE A 173 -8.64 -17.41 58.65
CA PHE A 173 -8.02 -16.20 58.13
C PHE A 173 -6.87 -15.70 59.02
N LEU A 174 -7.06 -15.63 60.34
CA LEU A 174 -5.99 -15.24 61.26
C LEU A 174 -4.84 -16.26 61.28
N ALA A 175 -5.16 -17.55 61.14
CA ALA A 175 -4.15 -18.61 61.16
C ALA A 175 -3.26 -18.63 59.91
N PHE A 176 -3.82 -18.39 58.71
CA PHE A 176 -3.06 -18.44 57.46
C PHE A 176 -3.57 -17.52 56.35
N GLY A 177 -4.86 -17.19 56.32
CA GLY A 177 -5.46 -16.42 55.21
C GLY A 177 -4.93 -14.98 55.10
N ALA A 178 -4.62 -14.32 56.21
CA ALA A 178 -4.10 -12.96 56.25
C ALA A 178 -2.72 -12.85 55.56
N GLU A 179 -1.84 -13.79 55.85
CA GLU A 179 -0.50 -13.86 55.25
C GLU A 179 -0.57 -14.20 53.76
N ILE A 180 -1.40 -15.18 53.38
CA ILE A 180 -1.60 -15.55 51.97
C ILE A 180 -2.14 -14.37 51.15
N ALA A 181 -3.08 -13.59 51.71
CA ALA A 181 -3.64 -12.44 51.02
C ALA A 181 -2.62 -11.30 50.85
N ARG A 182 -1.77 -11.06 51.86
CA ARG A 182 -0.65 -10.10 51.75
C ARG A 182 0.39 -10.53 50.72
N GLN A 183 0.80 -11.79 50.74
CA GLN A 183 1.74 -12.33 49.74
C GLN A 183 1.20 -12.20 48.31
N ARG A 184 -0.12 -12.34 48.14
CA ARG A 184 -0.77 -12.14 46.83
C ARG A 184 -0.75 -10.68 46.38
N ASP A 185 -1.03 -9.74 47.29
CA ASP A 185 -0.92 -8.30 46.99
C ASP A 185 0.52 -7.92 46.62
N GLU A 186 1.51 -8.40 47.38
CA GLU A 186 2.93 -8.17 47.10
C GLU A 186 3.36 -8.77 45.75
N ALA A 187 2.89 -9.99 45.44
CA ALA A 187 3.18 -10.63 44.16
C ALA A 187 2.56 -9.89 42.97
N GLU A 188 1.34 -9.35 43.10
CA GLU A 188 0.72 -8.55 42.04
C GLU A 188 1.49 -7.25 41.82
N GLU A 189 1.87 -6.53 42.89
CA GLU A 189 2.67 -5.30 42.79
C GLU A 189 4.04 -5.57 42.13
N GLN A 190 4.72 -6.66 42.49
CA GLN A 190 5.96 -7.06 41.84
C GLN A 190 5.76 -7.40 40.36
N ASN A 191 4.70 -8.13 40.01
CA ASN A 191 4.39 -8.46 38.63
C ASN A 191 4.05 -7.23 37.80
N GLU A 192 3.35 -6.23 38.36
CA GLU A 192 3.08 -4.97 37.68
C GLU A 192 4.36 -4.18 37.42
N LYS A 193 5.27 -4.11 38.41
CA LYS A 193 6.59 -3.46 38.25
C LYS A 193 7.45 -4.16 37.17
N GLN A 194 7.51 -5.49 37.19
CA GLN A 194 8.26 -6.24 36.18
C GLN A 194 7.69 -6.03 34.78
N ARG A 195 6.35 -6.07 34.63
CA ARG A 195 5.68 -5.78 33.36
C ARG A 195 5.98 -4.36 32.87
N ALA A 196 5.97 -3.37 33.75
CA ALA A 196 6.31 -1.99 33.42
C ALA A 196 7.76 -1.86 32.92
N GLU A 197 8.72 -2.50 33.59
CA GLU A 197 10.12 -2.51 33.18
C GLU A 197 10.34 -3.21 31.83
N GLU A 198 9.71 -4.35 31.60
CA GLU A 198 9.75 -5.06 30.32
C GLU A 198 9.17 -4.21 29.19
N ASN A 199 8.03 -3.58 29.43
CA ASN A 199 7.40 -2.68 28.47
C ASN A 199 8.30 -1.49 28.15
N ARG A 200 8.94 -0.89 29.16
CA ARG A 200 9.90 0.20 28.95
C ARG A 200 11.07 -0.23 28.07
N LYS A 201 11.68 -1.39 28.34
CA LYS A 201 12.75 -1.96 27.51
C LYS A 201 12.31 -2.22 26.07
N ARG A 202 11.08 -2.72 25.87
CA ARG A 202 10.51 -2.91 24.52
C ARG A 202 10.37 -1.59 23.77
N VAL A 203 9.86 -0.55 24.43
CA VAL A 203 9.72 0.78 23.81
C VAL A 203 11.09 1.41 23.54
N GLU A 204 12.10 1.22 24.40
CA GLU A 204 13.48 1.66 24.15
C GLU A 204 14.09 1.01 22.89
N MET A 205 13.83 -0.29 22.69
CA MET A 205 14.23 -0.98 21.47
C MET A 205 13.54 -0.37 20.24
N LEU A 206 12.23 -0.12 20.31
CA LEU A 206 11.46 0.50 19.23
C LEU A 206 11.92 1.93 18.92
N ALA A 207 12.27 2.70 19.94
CA ALA A 207 12.85 4.05 19.82
C ALA A 207 14.20 4.04 19.09
N SER A 208 14.92 2.92 19.13
CA SER A 208 16.24 2.77 18.53
C SER A 208 16.19 2.19 17.11
N VAL A 209 15.38 1.15 16.89
CA VAL A 209 15.40 0.32 15.67
C VAL A 209 14.17 0.49 14.78
N GLY A 210 13.07 1.06 15.30
CA GLY A 210 11.80 1.21 14.56
C GLY A 210 11.89 2.07 13.29
N GLY A 211 10.78 2.17 12.55
CA GLY A 211 10.67 3.15 11.46
C GLY A 211 10.63 4.60 11.99
N PRO A 212 10.79 5.62 11.13
CA PRO A 212 10.88 7.02 11.55
C PRO A 212 9.74 7.48 12.49
N GLU A 213 8.49 7.19 12.15
CA GLU A 213 7.33 7.55 12.97
C GLU A 213 7.23 6.68 14.22
N VAL A 214 7.55 5.37 14.13
CA VAL A 214 7.62 4.49 15.31
C VAL A 214 8.67 4.98 16.30
N LYS A 215 9.87 5.39 15.85
CA LYS A 215 10.92 5.93 16.73
C LYS A 215 10.45 7.18 17.43
N LYS A 216 9.84 8.10 16.68
CA LYS A 216 9.34 9.37 17.22
C LYS A 216 8.25 9.15 18.26
N ALA A 217 7.30 8.26 17.99
CA ALA A 217 6.22 7.91 18.92
C ALA A 217 6.75 7.18 20.17
N ALA A 218 7.68 6.24 20.01
CA ALA A 218 8.31 5.53 21.11
C ALA A 218 9.14 6.47 22.01
N GLN A 219 9.90 7.40 21.43
CA GLN A 219 10.64 8.42 22.19
C GLN A 219 9.71 9.35 22.97
N ALA A 220 8.58 9.74 22.37
CA ALA A 220 7.58 10.56 23.06
C ALA A 220 6.96 9.82 24.25
N ALA A 221 6.68 8.51 24.11
CA ALA A 221 6.16 7.68 25.21
C ALA A 221 7.20 7.43 26.32
N LEU A 222 8.48 7.32 26.00
CA LEU A 222 9.54 7.21 27.02
C LEU A 222 9.78 8.54 27.75
N ALA A 223 9.61 9.67 27.06
CA ALA A 223 9.84 10.99 27.63
C ALA A 223 8.82 11.38 28.72
N THR A 224 7.62 10.79 28.73
CA THR A 224 6.63 11.05 29.79
C THR A 224 6.99 10.37 31.11
N GLY A 225 7.76 9.27 31.06
CA GLY A 225 8.14 8.48 32.25
C GLY A 225 6.98 7.76 32.94
N ASP A 226 5.79 7.74 32.32
CA ASP A 226 4.57 7.11 32.85
C ASP A 226 4.35 5.73 32.21
N ASP A 227 4.30 4.68 33.03
CA ASP A 227 4.14 3.30 32.59
C ASP A 227 2.80 3.03 31.90
N LYS A 228 1.74 3.81 32.22
CA LYS A 228 0.46 3.72 31.53
C LYS A 228 0.55 4.21 30.08
N VAL A 229 1.27 5.32 29.86
CA VAL A 229 1.50 5.86 28.51
C VAL A 229 2.34 4.92 27.67
N ILE A 230 3.34 4.26 28.28
CA ILE A 230 4.16 3.23 27.64
C ILE A 230 3.28 2.03 27.23
N SER A 231 2.38 1.57 28.10
CA SER A 231 1.44 0.48 27.78
C SER A 231 0.48 0.86 26.64
N GLU A 232 -0.13 2.05 26.70
CA GLU A 232 -1.04 2.54 25.66
C GLU A 232 -0.34 2.69 24.29
N PHE A 233 0.92 3.12 24.29
CA PHE A 233 1.73 3.14 23.08
C PHE A 233 1.91 1.73 22.51
N LEU A 234 2.26 0.75 23.33
CA LEU A 234 2.44 -0.63 22.85
C LEU A 234 1.13 -1.26 22.34
N GLU A 235 0.00 -0.92 22.96
CA GLU A 235 -1.31 -1.45 22.56
C GLU A 235 -1.83 -0.85 21.26
N LYS A 236 -1.70 0.47 21.07
CA LYS A 236 -2.36 1.19 19.96
C LYS A 236 -1.42 2.15 19.22
N GLY A 237 -0.59 2.87 19.96
CA GLY A 237 0.31 3.88 19.38
C GLY A 237 1.32 3.31 18.37
N TYR A 238 1.82 2.11 18.63
CA TYR A 238 2.76 1.40 17.76
C TYR A 238 2.15 1.07 16.41
N GLN A 239 0.95 0.51 16.37
CA GLN A 239 0.27 0.11 15.13
C GLN A 239 0.04 1.33 14.22
N ILE A 240 -0.47 2.43 14.79
CA ILE A 240 -0.71 3.68 14.06
C ILE A 240 0.59 4.23 13.47
N ALA A 241 1.69 4.19 14.23
CA ALA A 241 2.98 4.67 13.76
C ALA A 241 3.57 3.75 12.67
N ALA A 242 3.45 2.44 12.82
CA ALA A 242 3.92 1.46 11.85
C ALA A 242 3.14 1.53 10.52
N GLU A 243 1.83 1.75 10.57
CA GLU A 243 0.99 1.97 9.38
C GLU A 243 1.45 3.21 8.60
N LYS A 244 1.78 4.30 9.30
CA LYS A 244 2.32 5.51 8.66
C LYS A 244 3.68 5.26 8.03
N ASP A 245 4.59 4.60 8.74
CA ASP A 245 5.90 4.25 8.20
C ASP A 245 5.78 3.38 6.92
N SER A 246 4.85 2.42 6.89
CA SER A 246 4.57 1.60 5.71
C SER A 246 4.02 2.43 4.55
N ALA A 247 3.04 3.31 4.82
CA ALA A 247 2.44 4.16 3.80
C ALA A 247 3.45 5.13 3.20
N ASP A 248 4.33 5.71 4.01
CA ASP A 248 5.39 6.62 3.56
C ASP A 248 6.44 5.88 2.71
N GLN A 249 6.81 4.66 3.09
CA GLN A 249 7.69 3.81 2.27
C GLN A 249 7.07 3.50 0.91
N GLU A 250 5.80 3.08 0.86
CA GLU A 250 5.09 2.82 -0.38
C GLU A 250 4.99 4.07 -1.27
N ALA A 251 4.72 5.24 -0.66
CA ALA A 251 4.68 6.51 -1.36
C ALA A 251 6.05 6.88 -1.95
N HIS A 252 7.13 6.69 -1.18
CA HIS A 252 8.49 6.91 -1.65
C HIS A 252 8.88 5.96 -2.79
N GLU A 253 8.56 4.68 -2.68
CA GLU A 253 8.82 3.70 -3.75
C GLU A 253 8.04 4.04 -5.02
N ARG A 254 6.78 4.44 -4.90
CA ARG A 254 5.96 4.86 -6.05
C ARG A 254 6.55 6.11 -6.70
N ALA A 255 6.92 7.12 -5.90
CA ALA A 255 7.56 8.33 -6.41
C ALA A 255 8.90 8.04 -7.10
N GLN A 256 9.70 7.11 -6.58
CA GLN A 256 10.94 6.67 -7.23
C GLN A 256 10.68 5.96 -8.55
N LYS A 257 9.70 5.06 -8.61
CA LYS A 257 9.30 4.38 -9.86
C LYS A 257 8.82 5.38 -10.91
N GLU A 258 7.94 6.31 -10.54
CA GLU A 258 7.46 7.38 -11.43
C GLU A 258 8.60 8.27 -11.93
N ALA A 259 9.55 8.61 -11.05
CA ALA A 259 10.73 9.38 -11.44
C ALA A 259 11.65 8.62 -12.41
N LEU A 260 11.85 7.32 -12.20
CA LEU A 260 12.62 6.46 -13.12
C LEU A 260 11.93 6.31 -14.47
N GLU A 261 10.61 6.12 -14.50
CA GLU A 261 9.81 6.07 -15.73
C GLU A 261 9.86 7.40 -16.49
N ALA A 262 9.75 8.53 -15.79
CA ALA A 262 9.90 9.85 -16.39
C ALA A 262 11.30 10.05 -16.97
N ALA A 263 12.35 9.62 -16.25
CA ALA A 263 13.72 9.67 -16.75
C ALA A 263 13.93 8.76 -17.98
N ALA A 264 13.31 7.57 -18.00
CA ALA A 264 13.36 6.67 -19.14
C ALA A 264 12.70 7.29 -20.38
N LYS A 265 11.52 7.90 -20.24
CA LYS A 265 10.83 8.62 -21.33
C LYS A 265 11.67 9.78 -21.88
N LEU A 266 12.33 10.54 -21.00
CA LEU A 266 13.23 11.62 -21.42
C LEU A 266 14.47 11.10 -22.16
N ARG A 267 15.04 9.96 -21.72
CA ARG A 267 16.15 9.31 -22.44
C ARG A 267 15.73 8.82 -23.81
N GLU A 268 14.58 8.15 -23.91
CA GLU A 268 14.03 7.69 -25.19
C GLU A 268 13.79 8.86 -26.15
N LEU A 269 13.25 9.98 -25.65
CA LEU A 269 13.10 11.20 -26.44
C LEU A 269 14.45 11.79 -26.87
N ALA A 270 15.45 11.79 -25.99
CA ALA A 270 16.80 12.24 -26.31
C ALA A 270 17.46 11.37 -27.40
N GLU A 271 17.31 10.05 -27.33
CA GLU A 271 17.80 9.12 -28.35
C GLU A 271 17.09 9.31 -29.69
N LYS A 272 15.76 9.43 -29.70
CA LYS A 272 14.96 9.73 -30.90
C LYS A 272 15.37 11.05 -31.54
N THR A 273 15.55 12.10 -30.74
CA THR A 273 15.98 13.42 -31.23
C THR A 273 17.41 13.42 -31.75
N ALA A 274 18.33 12.68 -31.12
CA ALA A 274 19.69 12.50 -31.61
C ALA A 274 19.72 11.76 -32.96
N ARG A 275 19.00 10.63 -33.07
CA ARG A 275 18.86 9.86 -34.31
C ARG A 275 18.22 10.69 -35.42
N ALA A 276 17.18 11.46 -35.11
CA ALA A 276 16.56 12.37 -36.07
C ALA A 276 17.50 13.51 -36.49
N GLY A 277 18.28 14.07 -35.57
CA GLY A 277 19.28 15.10 -35.87
C GLY A 277 20.36 14.59 -36.84
N GLU A 278 20.87 13.37 -36.60
CA GLU A 278 21.83 12.72 -37.49
C GLU A 278 21.24 12.44 -38.88
N ALA A 279 20.01 11.91 -38.92
CA ALA A 279 19.31 11.66 -40.18
C ALA A 279 19.10 12.94 -40.99
N ARG A 280 18.73 14.07 -40.34
CA ARG A 280 18.63 15.37 -41.01
C ARG A 280 19.96 15.85 -41.58
N ALA A 281 21.06 15.69 -40.84
CA ALA A 281 22.38 16.08 -41.32
C ALA A 281 22.80 15.28 -42.57
N LYS A 282 22.56 13.97 -42.56
CA LYS A 282 22.80 13.09 -43.70
C LYS A 282 21.89 13.43 -44.89
N LEU A 283 20.63 13.74 -44.63
CA LEU A 283 19.68 14.17 -45.66
C LEU A 283 20.12 15.48 -46.34
N ILE A 284 20.60 16.47 -45.57
CA ILE A 284 21.15 17.72 -46.15
C ILE A 284 22.36 17.42 -47.03
N THR A 285 23.23 16.50 -46.59
CA THR A 285 24.41 16.09 -47.38
C THR A 285 24.01 15.40 -48.67
N ALA A 286 23.05 14.47 -48.61
CA ALA A 286 22.52 13.78 -49.79
C ALA A 286 21.87 14.78 -50.76
N HIS A 287 21.10 15.74 -50.25
CA HIS A 287 20.50 16.79 -51.06
C HIS A 287 21.57 17.67 -51.75
N GLY A 288 22.63 18.05 -51.04
CA GLY A 288 23.75 18.80 -51.63
C GLY A 288 24.44 18.02 -52.76
N SER A 289 24.65 16.72 -52.57
CA SER A 289 25.19 15.83 -53.61
C SER A 289 24.26 15.74 -54.83
N ALA A 290 22.95 15.62 -54.61
CA ALA A 290 21.96 15.60 -55.69
C ALA A 290 21.98 16.90 -56.51
N VAL A 291 22.01 18.07 -55.85
CA VAL A 291 22.11 19.37 -56.54
C VAL A 291 23.41 19.49 -57.35
N GLN A 292 24.53 19.03 -56.79
CA GLN A 292 25.81 19.03 -57.50
C GLN A 292 25.78 18.12 -58.74
N ALA A 293 25.17 16.95 -58.62
CA ALA A 293 24.98 16.00 -59.70
C ALA A 293 24.09 16.59 -60.82
N LEU A 294 22.95 17.19 -60.46
CA LEU A 294 22.08 17.90 -61.40
C LEU A 294 22.82 19.00 -62.16
N LYS A 295 23.63 19.80 -61.45
CA LYS A 295 24.45 20.84 -62.10
C LYS A 295 25.40 20.25 -63.14
N LYS A 296 26.06 19.12 -62.83
CA LYS A 296 26.95 18.43 -63.78
C LYS A 296 26.17 17.94 -65.00
N SER A 297 25.03 17.28 -64.78
CA SER A 297 24.17 16.78 -65.87
C SER A 297 23.64 17.93 -66.76
N SER A 298 23.18 19.02 -66.17
CA SER A 298 22.69 20.20 -66.89
C SER A 298 23.79 20.90 -67.73
N ASN A 299 25.01 20.98 -67.19
CA ASN A 299 26.16 21.51 -67.93
C ASN A 299 26.52 20.62 -69.12
N ALA A 300 26.54 19.30 -68.93
CA ALA A 300 26.81 18.34 -69.99
C ALA A 300 25.74 18.37 -71.08
N MET A 301 24.46 18.45 -70.70
CA MET A 301 23.34 18.67 -71.62
C MET A 301 23.51 19.95 -72.45
N SER A 302 23.88 21.06 -71.80
CA SER A 302 24.10 22.34 -72.49
C SER A 302 25.27 22.28 -73.46
N ALA A 303 26.35 21.58 -73.10
CA ALA A 303 27.49 21.33 -73.97
C ALA A 303 27.11 20.44 -75.16
N ALA A 304 26.35 19.37 -74.95
CA ALA A 304 25.83 18.52 -76.01
C ALA A 304 24.95 19.30 -77.01
N ALA A 305 24.06 20.16 -76.52
CA ALA A 305 23.24 21.05 -77.35
C ALA A 305 24.07 22.10 -78.12
N ALA A 306 25.23 22.52 -77.59
CA ALA A 306 26.16 23.38 -78.31
C ALA A 306 26.87 22.63 -79.46
N GLN A 307 27.22 21.36 -79.24
CA GLN A 307 27.79 20.48 -80.28
C GLN A 307 26.80 20.21 -81.41
N SER A 308 25.53 19.94 -81.10
CA SER A 308 24.47 19.82 -82.10
C SER A 308 24.35 21.08 -82.97
N ARG A 309 24.29 22.27 -82.36
CA ARG A 309 24.28 23.54 -83.12
C ARG A 309 25.55 23.78 -83.92
N GLN A 310 26.70 23.25 -83.48
CA GLN A 310 27.95 23.31 -84.24
C GLN A 310 27.89 22.41 -85.47
N ALA A 311 27.38 21.18 -85.34
CA ALA A 311 27.14 20.29 -86.48
C ALA A 311 26.22 20.96 -87.51
N ASP A 312 25.13 21.61 -87.09
CA ASP A 312 24.22 22.29 -88.02
C ASP A 312 24.89 23.43 -88.79
N ARG A 313 25.78 24.18 -88.12
CA ARG A 313 26.59 25.22 -88.77
C ARG A 313 27.57 24.63 -89.79
N MET A 314 28.16 23.47 -89.48
CA MET A 314 29.01 22.75 -90.42
C MET A 314 28.21 22.29 -91.64
N LEU A 315 27.02 21.72 -91.45
CA LEU A 315 26.17 21.27 -92.55
C LEU A 315 25.71 22.43 -93.45
N ALA A 316 25.39 23.59 -92.85
CA ALA A 316 25.07 24.79 -93.61
C ALA A 316 26.25 25.28 -94.46
N ALA A 317 27.48 25.17 -93.95
CA ALA A 317 28.70 25.50 -94.69
C ALA A 317 28.99 24.49 -95.81
N ASP A 318 28.79 23.20 -95.55
CA ASP A 318 28.94 22.11 -96.53
C ASP A 318 27.96 22.34 -97.71
N ARG A 319 26.68 22.63 -97.41
CA ARG A 319 25.63 22.97 -98.41
C ARG A 319 25.96 24.23 -99.23
N ALA A 320 26.67 25.19 -98.65
CA ALA A 320 27.07 26.44 -99.32
C ALA A 320 28.29 26.28 -100.26
N GLY A 321 28.80 25.06 -100.47
CA GLY A 321 29.78 24.74 -101.52
C GLY A 321 31.25 24.81 -101.10
N LYS A 322 31.57 24.65 -99.80
CA LYS A 322 32.94 24.73 -99.29
C LYS A 322 33.42 23.42 -98.63
N GLN A 323 33.57 22.36 -99.42
CA GLN A 323 34.11 21.04 -99.00
C GLN A 323 33.32 20.32 -97.88
N LEU A 324 33.43 18.99 -97.83
CA LEU A 324 32.78 18.19 -96.77
C LEU A 324 33.57 18.32 -95.46
N SER A 325 32.91 18.80 -94.41
CA SER A 325 33.50 18.91 -93.07
C SER A 325 33.68 17.55 -92.38
N ASP A 326 34.70 17.42 -91.52
CA ASP A 326 34.86 16.24 -90.67
C ASP A 326 34.05 16.38 -89.37
N TYR A 327 33.00 15.56 -89.23
CA TYR A 327 32.11 15.54 -88.06
C TYR A 327 32.62 14.66 -86.91
N SER A 328 33.75 13.96 -87.07
CA SER A 328 34.28 13.01 -86.08
C SER A 328 34.49 13.65 -84.70
N ALA A 329 35.04 14.87 -84.66
CA ALA A 329 35.30 15.60 -83.43
C ALA A 329 34.01 15.99 -82.68
N VAL A 330 32.98 16.44 -83.41
CA VAL A 330 31.68 16.83 -82.83
C VAL A 330 30.93 15.60 -82.32
N ARG A 331 30.98 14.48 -83.07
CA ARG A 331 30.44 13.18 -82.64
C ARG A 331 31.13 12.64 -81.38
N ALA A 332 32.47 12.71 -81.33
CA ALA A 332 33.23 12.28 -80.18
C ALA A 332 32.95 13.15 -78.94
N GLU A 333 32.83 14.46 -79.12
CA GLU A 333 32.52 15.39 -78.02
C GLU A 333 31.10 15.18 -77.50
N VAL A 334 30.08 15.11 -78.37
CA VAL A 334 28.69 14.91 -77.92
C VAL A 334 28.52 13.57 -77.20
N THR A 335 29.19 12.51 -77.67
CA THR A 335 29.20 11.20 -77.00
C THR A 335 29.82 11.30 -75.60
N ARG A 336 30.92 12.05 -75.45
CA ARG A 336 31.54 12.30 -74.14
C ARG A 336 30.58 13.06 -73.21
N GLN A 337 29.89 14.07 -73.72
CA GLN A 337 28.93 14.85 -72.92
C GLN A 337 27.73 14.00 -72.48
N VAL A 338 27.21 13.11 -73.34
CA VAL A 338 26.16 12.16 -72.96
C VAL A 338 26.64 11.23 -71.84
N ALA A 339 27.86 10.69 -71.94
CA ALA A 339 28.42 9.85 -70.87
C ALA A 339 28.60 10.60 -69.54
N LEU A 340 29.04 11.87 -69.58
CA LEU A 340 29.14 12.71 -68.39
C LEU A 340 27.77 13.04 -67.77
N ALA A 341 26.75 13.24 -68.62
CA ALA A 341 25.38 13.43 -68.16
C ALA A 341 24.84 12.15 -67.47
N ASP A 342 25.06 10.98 -68.07
CA ASP A 342 24.63 9.68 -67.54
C ASP A 342 25.29 9.36 -66.19
N GLU A 343 26.62 9.58 -66.06
CA GLU A 343 27.32 9.40 -64.79
C GLU A 343 26.77 10.35 -63.70
N ALA A 344 26.49 11.60 -64.07
CA ALA A 344 25.91 12.58 -63.16
C ALA A 344 24.47 12.22 -62.77
N ALA A 345 23.65 11.68 -63.67
CA ALA A 345 22.30 11.23 -63.37
C ALA A 345 22.29 10.05 -62.39
N LYS A 346 23.15 9.04 -62.60
CA LYS A 346 23.35 7.93 -61.65
C LYS A 346 23.79 8.42 -60.27
N ALA A 347 24.66 9.42 -60.22
CA ALA A 347 25.05 10.04 -58.94
C ALA A 347 23.89 10.75 -58.24
N ALA A 348 22.97 11.38 -59.00
CA ALA A 348 21.76 11.99 -58.47
C ALA A 348 20.77 10.92 -57.95
N GLU A 349 20.62 9.80 -58.65
CA GLU A 349 19.79 8.66 -58.22
C GLU A 349 20.28 8.06 -56.90
N VAL A 350 21.58 7.81 -56.77
CA VAL A 350 22.17 7.33 -55.52
C VAL A 350 21.94 8.32 -54.37
N ALA A 351 22.09 9.62 -54.63
CA ALA A 351 21.85 10.64 -53.63
C ALA A 351 20.35 10.72 -53.22
N ALA A 352 19.43 10.53 -54.16
CA ALA A 352 17.99 10.45 -53.88
C ALA A 352 17.65 9.23 -53.02
N GLY A 353 18.18 8.05 -53.34
CA GLY A 353 17.99 6.84 -52.54
C GLY A 353 18.56 6.97 -51.12
N GLN A 354 19.72 7.64 -50.96
CA GLN A 354 20.26 7.95 -49.64
C GLN A 354 19.35 8.90 -48.85
N ALA A 355 18.78 9.92 -49.50
CA ALA A 355 17.84 10.84 -48.86
C ALA A 355 16.56 10.13 -48.40
N GLU A 356 16.05 9.18 -49.19
CA GLU A 356 14.88 8.35 -48.86
C GLU A 356 15.10 7.50 -47.61
N VAL A 357 16.24 6.80 -47.52
CA VAL A 357 16.62 6.02 -46.33
C VAL A 357 16.66 6.92 -45.08
N GLN A 358 17.18 8.15 -45.20
CA GLN A 358 17.19 9.07 -44.05
C GLN A 358 15.79 9.60 -43.70
N ALA A 359 14.93 9.80 -44.69
CA ALA A 359 13.54 10.18 -44.45
C ALA A 359 12.77 9.07 -43.72
N GLU A 360 13.01 7.80 -44.04
CA GLU A 360 12.44 6.67 -43.29
C GLU A 360 12.85 6.70 -41.80
N VAL A 361 14.13 6.98 -41.50
CA VAL A 361 14.60 7.17 -40.12
C VAL A 361 13.88 8.32 -39.40
N LEU A 362 13.53 9.40 -40.11
CA LEU A 362 12.72 10.50 -39.52
C LEU A 362 11.28 10.08 -39.23
N VAL A 363 10.71 9.19 -40.05
CA VAL A 363 9.39 8.59 -39.80
C VAL A 363 9.44 7.66 -38.59
N GLU A 364 10.43 6.77 -38.51
CA GLU A 364 10.62 5.84 -37.38
C GLU A 364 10.76 6.55 -36.04
N THR A 365 11.47 7.69 -36.02
CA THR A 365 11.66 8.50 -34.81
C THR A 365 10.43 9.33 -34.43
N GLY A 366 9.42 9.41 -35.31
CA GLY A 366 8.22 10.26 -35.16
C GLY A 366 8.50 11.76 -35.37
N LEU A 367 9.72 12.13 -35.79
CA LEU A 367 10.19 13.50 -35.97
C LEU A 367 10.26 13.86 -37.46
N THR A 368 9.12 13.74 -38.14
CA THR A 368 8.95 13.78 -39.60
C THR A 368 9.29 15.11 -40.29
N HIS A 369 9.59 16.17 -39.54
CA HIS A 369 10.09 17.40 -40.14
C HIS A 369 11.41 17.10 -40.88
N GLY A 370 11.39 17.26 -42.19
CA GLY A 370 12.51 16.94 -43.08
C GLY A 370 12.19 15.89 -44.14
N VAL A 371 11.15 15.06 -43.96
CA VAL A 371 10.82 13.95 -44.88
C VAL A 371 10.62 14.43 -46.33
N ARG A 372 9.95 15.57 -46.53
CA ARG A 372 9.72 16.15 -47.87
C ARG A 372 11.00 16.46 -48.64
N TRP A 373 12.14 16.62 -47.98
CA TRP A 373 13.41 16.85 -48.69
C TRP A 373 13.90 15.63 -49.46
N ALA A 374 13.46 14.42 -49.09
CA ALA A 374 13.71 13.22 -49.90
C ALA A 374 12.92 13.29 -51.22
N GLU A 375 11.68 13.77 -51.20
CA GLU A 375 10.87 13.99 -52.41
C GLU A 375 11.55 15.01 -53.34
N VAL A 376 12.12 16.10 -52.77
CA VAL A 376 12.90 17.06 -53.57
C VAL A 376 14.15 16.40 -54.18
N ALA A 377 14.86 15.54 -53.46
CA ALA A 377 16.02 14.81 -53.99
C ALA A 377 15.62 13.85 -55.13
N GLN A 378 14.48 13.17 -55.01
CA GLN A 378 13.90 12.35 -56.09
C GLN A 378 13.56 13.22 -57.32
N GLY A 379 12.95 14.39 -57.12
CA GLY A 379 12.69 15.35 -58.20
C GLY A 379 13.98 15.82 -58.91
N ILE A 380 15.06 16.03 -58.16
CA ILE A 380 16.38 16.37 -58.70
C ILE A 380 16.94 15.22 -59.54
N SER A 381 16.80 13.97 -59.10
CA SER A 381 17.19 12.79 -59.88
C SER A 381 16.44 12.73 -61.20
N ALA A 382 15.11 12.88 -61.17
CA ALA A 382 14.29 12.88 -62.38
C ALA A 382 14.67 14.01 -63.36
N ALA A 383 15.05 15.18 -62.84
CA ALA A 383 15.55 16.28 -63.67
C ALA A 383 16.94 15.98 -64.27
N ALA A 384 17.81 15.29 -63.55
CA ALA A 384 19.10 14.84 -64.06
C ALA A 384 18.94 13.81 -65.18
N ASP A 385 18.01 12.86 -65.05
CA ASP A 385 17.65 11.89 -66.09
C ASP A 385 17.09 12.58 -67.34
N ALA A 386 16.23 13.60 -67.16
CA ALA A 386 15.71 14.41 -68.26
C ALA A 386 16.85 15.08 -69.04
N ALA A 387 17.86 15.59 -68.34
CA ALA A 387 19.04 16.19 -68.98
C ALA A 387 19.87 15.15 -69.77
N VAL A 388 19.95 13.89 -69.33
CA VAL A 388 20.56 12.80 -70.11
C VAL A 388 19.80 12.58 -71.41
N LYS A 389 18.47 12.45 -71.34
CA LYS A 389 17.63 12.26 -72.55
C LYS A 389 17.82 13.41 -73.54
N ALA A 390 17.86 14.64 -73.05
CA ALA A 390 18.11 15.83 -73.86
C ALA A 390 19.50 15.81 -74.50
N ALA A 391 20.54 15.40 -73.76
CA ALA A 391 21.89 15.23 -74.31
C ALA A 391 21.94 14.14 -75.40
N THR A 392 21.28 13.00 -75.17
CA THR A 392 21.17 11.89 -76.15
C THR A 392 20.46 12.35 -77.43
N THR A 393 19.43 13.19 -77.30
CA THR A 393 18.77 13.76 -78.48
C THR A 393 19.68 14.71 -79.25
N ALA A 394 20.50 15.51 -78.55
CA ALA A 394 21.51 16.31 -79.22
C ALA A 394 22.57 15.44 -79.92
N GLN A 395 22.93 14.28 -79.37
CA GLN A 395 23.78 13.30 -80.03
C GLN A 395 23.13 12.76 -81.32
N HIS A 396 21.87 12.32 -81.24
CA HIS A 396 21.13 11.87 -82.42
C HIS A 396 21.00 12.97 -83.49
N ALA A 397 20.85 14.21 -83.07
CA ALA A 397 20.85 15.36 -83.98
C ALA A 397 22.20 15.50 -84.69
N VAL A 398 23.33 15.43 -83.96
CA VAL A 398 24.67 15.45 -84.57
C VAL A 398 24.84 14.29 -85.56
N ASP A 399 24.39 13.09 -85.20
CA ASP A 399 24.50 11.92 -86.06
C ASP A 399 23.68 12.05 -87.34
N ALA A 400 22.46 12.57 -87.23
CA ALA A 400 21.59 12.88 -88.36
C ALA A 400 22.19 13.96 -89.25
N THR A 401 22.66 15.07 -88.68
CA THR A 401 23.31 16.17 -89.42
C THR A 401 24.56 15.69 -90.18
N ALA A 402 25.36 14.81 -89.58
CA ALA A 402 26.52 14.21 -90.24
C ALA A 402 26.12 13.19 -91.33
N ALA A 403 25.01 12.45 -91.15
CA ALA A 403 24.47 11.57 -92.19
C ALA A 403 23.89 12.38 -93.37
N ASP A 404 23.21 13.49 -93.10
CA ASP A 404 22.73 14.44 -94.09
C ASP A 404 23.88 15.03 -94.90
N ALA A 405 24.99 15.39 -94.24
CA ALA A 405 26.20 15.88 -94.92
C ALA A 405 26.77 14.82 -95.87
N ALA A 406 26.81 13.54 -95.45
CA ALA A 406 27.22 12.43 -96.30
C ALA A 406 26.22 12.16 -97.45
N ALA A 407 24.92 12.39 -97.23
CA ALA A 407 23.88 12.22 -98.22
C ALA A 407 23.82 13.35 -99.26
N LEU A 408 24.44 14.52 -99.01
CA LEU A 408 24.66 15.52 -100.06
C LEU A 408 25.47 14.96 -101.25
N ASP A 409 26.23 13.89 -101.02
CA ASP A 409 27.00 13.15 -102.03
C ASP A 409 26.20 11.97 -102.66
N ALA A 410 25.04 11.58 -102.10
CA ALA A 410 24.31 10.36 -102.48
C ALA A 410 22.84 10.60 -102.89
N GLN A 411 22.38 9.89 -103.93
CA GLN A 411 21.09 10.10 -104.60
C GLN A 411 19.81 9.66 -103.81
N ASN A 412 19.93 9.15 -102.58
CA ASN A 412 18.86 8.51 -101.80
C ASN A 412 18.46 9.27 -100.50
N SER A 413 18.38 10.60 -100.53
CA SER A 413 18.14 11.42 -99.34
C SER A 413 16.71 11.35 -98.77
N ALA A 414 15.69 11.12 -99.61
CA ALA A 414 14.29 11.26 -99.20
C ALA A 414 13.79 10.19 -98.21
N GLU A 415 14.18 8.92 -98.37
CA GLU A 415 13.80 7.83 -97.45
C GLU A 415 14.54 7.95 -96.11
N ALA A 416 15.81 8.35 -96.14
CA ALA A 416 16.61 8.60 -94.95
C ALA A 416 16.03 9.76 -94.10
N HIS A 417 15.57 10.84 -94.73
CA HIS A 417 14.90 11.94 -94.03
C HIS A 417 13.56 11.54 -93.39
N ALA A 418 12.81 10.62 -94.01
CA ALA A 418 11.51 10.17 -93.50
C ALA A 418 11.64 9.31 -92.24
N GLU A 419 12.57 8.35 -92.21
CA GLU A 419 12.83 7.52 -91.02
C GLU A 419 13.40 8.34 -89.86
N GLN A 420 14.24 9.34 -90.17
CA GLN A 420 14.78 10.23 -89.16
C GLN A 420 13.69 11.13 -88.57
N ALA A 421 12.83 11.73 -89.39
CA ALA A 421 11.74 12.59 -88.92
C ALA A 421 10.81 11.88 -87.92
N LEU A 422 10.60 10.58 -88.08
CA LEU A 422 9.87 9.75 -87.11
C LEU A 422 10.60 9.67 -85.76
N LYS A 423 11.91 9.39 -85.76
CA LYS A 423 12.74 9.36 -84.54
C LYS A 423 12.80 10.72 -83.84
N TRP A 424 12.84 11.81 -84.61
CA TRP A 424 12.80 13.17 -84.07
C TRP A 424 11.48 13.47 -83.34
N ARG A 425 10.36 12.99 -83.90
CA ARG A 425 9.04 13.19 -83.29
C ARG A 425 8.87 12.40 -81.99
N GLU A 426 9.31 11.15 -81.97
CA GLU A 426 9.31 10.31 -80.77
C GLU A 426 10.16 10.93 -79.65
N ASN A 427 11.39 11.36 -79.97
CA ASN A 427 12.25 12.05 -79.01
C ASN A 427 11.63 13.38 -78.51
N ALA A 428 11.01 14.17 -79.40
CA ALA A 428 10.36 15.42 -79.02
C ALA A 428 9.18 15.23 -78.06
N GLU A 429 8.40 14.16 -78.25
CA GLU A 429 7.31 13.78 -77.33
C GLU A 429 7.86 13.36 -75.95
N GLU A 430 8.93 12.57 -75.91
CA GLU A 430 9.60 12.22 -74.64
C GLU A 430 10.16 13.45 -73.90
N HIS A 431 10.68 14.46 -74.62
CA HIS A 431 11.16 15.72 -74.02
C HIS A 431 10.04 16.55 -73.40
N ALA A 432 8.89 16.61 -74.06
CA ALA A 432 7.74 17.33 -73.53
C ALA A 432 7.30 16.74 -72.17
N GLU A 433 7.30 15.40 -72.05
CA GLU A 433 7.00 14.72 -70.80
C GLU A 433 8.07 14.91 -69.72
N ALA A 434 9.35 14.90 -70.10
CA ALA A 434 10.46 15.09 -69.17
C ALA A 434 10.52 16.55 -68.64
N ALA A 435 10.24 17.52 -69.50
CA ALA A 435 10.12 18.93 -69.13
C ALA A 435 8.93 19.17 -68.18
N ALA A 436 7.78 18.54 -68.45
CA ALA A 436 6.62 18.60 -67.56
C ALA A 436 6.92 18.03 -66.16
N ARG A 437 7.64 16.90 -66.09
CA ARG A 437 8.11 16.31 -64.82
C ARG A 437 9.06 17.24 -64.06
N THR A 438 9.98 17.88 -64.76
CA THR A 438 10.93 18.83 -64.15
C THR A 438 10.22 20.07 -63.62
N ALA A 439 9.24 20.60 -64.35
CA ALA A 439 8.42 21.72 -63.90
C ALA A 439 7.61 21.38 -62.65
N ALA A 440 7.03 20.17 -62.60
CA ALA A 440 6.32 19.69 -61.41
C ALA A 440 7.24 19.54 -60.19
N ALA A 441 8.45 19.00 -60.38
CA ALA A 441 9.46 18.87 -59.31
C ALA A 441 9.93 20.24 -58.79
N ALA A 442 10.17 21.21 -59.68
CA ALA A 442 10.53 22.57 -59.30
C ALA A 442 9.42 23.28 -58.51
N GLN A 443 8.15 23.03 -58.87
CA GLN A 443 7.02 23.58 -58.14
C GLN A 443 6.88 22.96 -56.75
N GLN A 444 7.06 21.64 -56.61
CA GLN A 444 7.11 20.99 -55.30
C GLN A 444 8.25 21.54 -54.43
N GLN A 445 9.42 21.80 -55.02
CA GLN A 445 10.54 22.43 -54.30
C GLN A 445 10.18 23.84 -53.78
N ALA A 446 9.47 24.63 -54.58
CA ALA A 446 8.99 25.95 -54.16
C ALA A 446 7.98 25.86 -53.00
N ASP A 447 7.06 24.89 -53.05
CA ASP A 447 6.05 24.67 -52.01
C ASP A 447 6.64 24.13 -50.70
N VAL A 448 7.77 23.42 -50.76
CA VAL A 448 8.50 22.93 -49.56
C VAL A 448 9.37 24.03 -48.93
N ALA A 449 9.81 25.01 -49.71
CA ALA A 449 10.65 26.12 -49.25
C ALA A 449 9.85 27.31 -48.66
N ALA A 450 8.55 27.40 -48.97
CA ALA A 450 7.60 28.38 -48.42
C ALA A 450 7.02 27.92 -47.07
#